data_AF-A6DQX2-F1
#
_entry.id   AF-A6DQX2-F1
#
_cell.length_a   1.000
_cell.length_b   1.000
_cell.length_c   1.000
_cell.angle_alpha   90.00
_cell.angle_beta   90.00
_cell.angle_gamma   90.00
#
_symmetry.space_group_name_H-M   'P 1'
#
loop_
_entity.id
_entity.type
_entity.pdbx_description
1 polymer ?
#
loop_
_entity_poly.entity_id
_entity_poly.type
_entity_poly.pdbx_seq_one_letter_code
_entity_poly.pdbx_strand_id
1 'polypeptide(L)'
;MKKILCLIFCYALLSVTGNELSPAAKPIDEKATKETVELFNSLRHQMGKGILFGHQNTTLYGVGWHSHKQGTKTKSDCFEATGQYPVVYGWDINSLWNPVIPKNKVKRNLDWMRELVLNAYERGGVNTFSWHLWNPISPEGGNFYDTTPAVHELLSGGKKHTWFKAELDKLADFFYRVKAIMAR
;
A
#
# COMPACT_ATOMS: atom_id res chain seq x y z
N MET A 1 4.38 50.43 -46.10
CA MET A 1 4.69 49.05 -45.68
C MET A 1 5.05 48.97 -44.18
N LYS A 2 4.15 49.39 -43.27
CA LYS A 2 4.42 49.44 -41.81
C LYS A 2 3.27 48.91 -40.92
N LYS A 3 2.28 48.21 -41.48
CA LYS A 3 1.11 47.73 -40.73
C LYS A 3 0.98 46.20 -40.60
N ILE A 4 1.95 45.43 -41.12
CA ILE A 4 1.89 43.95 -41.13
C ILE A 4 2.76 43.32 -40.03
N LEU A 5 3.59 44.10 -39.32
CA LEU A 5 4.57 43.55 -38.37
C LEU A 5 4.04 43.38 -36.92
N CYS A 6 2.80 43.76 -36.61
CA CYS A 6 2.27 43.68 -35.24
C CYS A 6 1.43 42.42 -34.96
N LEU A 7 1.08 41.65 -35.99
CA LEU A 7 0.15 40.51 -35.86
C LEU A 7 0.85 39.15 -35.61
N ILE A 8 2.18 39.09 -35.73
CA ILE A 8 2.94 37.84 -35.55
C ILE A 8 3.37 37.65 -34.08
N PHE A 9 3.35 38.70 -33.25
CA PHE A 9 3.82 38.63 -31.87
C PHE A 9 2.76 38.16 -30.85
N CYS A 10 1.48 38.08 -31.22
CA CYS A 10 0.41 37.64 -30.32
C CYS A 10 0.04 36.14 -30.42
N TYR A 11 0.58 35.41 -31.40
CA TYR A 11 0.27 33.97 -31.56
C TYR A 11 1.24 33.02 -30.86
N ALA A 12 2.32 33.52 -30.28
CA ALA A 12 3.34 32.70 -29.60
C ALA A 12 3.09 32.48 -28.10
N LEU A 13 1.91 32.85 -27.57
CA LEU A 13 1.58 32.72 -26.13
C LEU A 13 0.53 31.63 -25.82
N LEU A 14 0.11 30.83 -26.80
CA LEU A 14 -0.90 29.78 -26.61
C LEU A 14 -0.43 28.43 -27.16
N SER A 15 0.66 27.89 -26.62
CA SER A 15 0.91 26.44 -26.65
C SER A 15 1.90 26.00 -25.56
N VAL A 16 1.74 26.53 -24.35
CA VAL A 16 1.99 25.68 -23.18
C VAL A 16 0.66 24.98 -22.94
N THR A 17 0.37 23.94 -23.73
CA THR A 17 -0.52 22.88 -23.26
C THR A 17 0.25 22.19 -22.14
N GLY A 18 0.20 22.78 -20.95
CA GLY A 18 0.41 22.04 -19.73
C GLY A 18 -0.49 20.81 -19.86
N ASN A 19 0.09 19.65 -19.60
CA ASN A 19 -0.60 18.38 -19.62
C ASN A 19 -1.74 18.47 -18.60
N GLU A 20 -2.90 19.00 -18.99
CA GLU A 20 -4.09 19.02 -18.14
C GLU A 20 -4.39 17.56 -17.90
N LEU A 21 -4.09 17.12 -16.69
CA LEU A 21 -4.49 15.82 -16.21
C LEU A 21 -6.00 15.72 -16.49
N SER A 22 -6.34 14.80 -17.39
CA SER A 22 -7.68 14.26 -17.67
C SER A 22 -8.63 14.44 -16.47
N PRO A 23 -9.93 14.72 -16.70
CA PRO A 23 -10.93 15.06 -15.67
C PRO A 23 -10.66 14.32 -14.38
N ALA A 24 -10.50 15.10 -13.30
CA ALA A 24 -9.93 14.68 -12.02
C ALA A 24 -10.30 13.23 -11.70
N ALA A 25 -9.36 12.32 -11.94
CA ALA A 25 -9.56 10.93 -11.57
C ALA A 25 -9.94 10.90 -10.08
N LYS A 26 -10.84 10.01 -9.71
CA LYS A 26 -11.26 9.81 -8.33
C LYS A 26 -10.93 8.38 -7.91
N PRO A 27 -10.81 8.11 -6.61
CA PRO A 27 -10.81 6.73 -6.12
C PRO A 27 -12.04 5.97 -6.65
N ILE A 28 -11.88 4.67 -6.91
CA ILE A 28 -12.98 3.81 -7.37
C ILE A 28 -14.08 3.64 -6.31
N ASP A 29 -13.74 3.85 -5.04
CA ASP A 29 -14.69 3.88 -3.94
C ASP A 29 -15.22 5.32 -3.77
N GLU A 30 -16.47 5.53 -4.16
CA GLU A 30 -17.15 6.82 -4.04
C GLU A 30 -17.31 7.28 -2.58
N LYS A 31 -17.20 6.36 -1.61
CA LYS A 31 -17.28 6.63 -0.16
C LYS A 31 -15.90 6.61 0.51
N ALA A 32 -14.82 6.68 -0.26
CA ALA A 32 -13.47 6.81 0.28
C ALA A 32 -13.39 7.97 1.27
N THR A 33 -12.62 7.79 2.35
CA THR A 33 -12.47 8.85 3.36
C THR A 33 -11.78 10.08 2.77
N LYS A 34 -11.92 11.23 3.44
CA LYS A 34 -11.25 12.47 3.03
C LYS A 34 -9.75 12.26 2.88
N GLU A 35 -9.10 11.62 3.85
CA GLU A 35 -7.66 11.34 3.85
C GLU A 35 -7.24 10.47 2.66
N THR A 36 -8.08 9.50 2.28
CA THR A 36 -7.83 8.62 1.13
C THR A 36 -7.94 9.40 -0.19
N VAL A 37 -8.93 10.28 -0.32
CA VAL A 37 -9.10 11.17 -1.47
C VAL A 37 -7.92 12.15 -1.58
N GLU A 38 -7.50 12.76 -0.46
CA GLU A 38 -6.36 13.68 -0.44
C GLU A 38 -5.04 12.98 -0.76
N LEU A 39 -4.81 11.76 -0.27
CA LEU A 39 -3.66 10.95 -0.63
C LEU A 39 -3.65 10.67 -2.15
N PHE A 40 -4.79 10.24 -2.71
CA PHE A 40 -4.91 9.98 -4.15
C PHE A 40 -4.59 11.22 -4.99
N ASN A 41 -5.15 12.37 -4.64
CA ASN A 41 -4.89 13.64 -5.32
C ASN A 41 -3.42 14.07 -5.19
N SER A 42 -2.83 13.90 -4.00
CA SER A 42 -1.44 14.22 -3.74
C SER A 42 -0.49 13.37 -4.59
N LEU A 43 -0.72 12.06 -4.67
CA LEU A 43 0.08 11.16 -5.51
C LEU A 43 0.00 11.56 -7.00
N ARG A 44 -1.19 11.91 -7.49
CA ARG A 44 -1.37 12.41 -8.85
C ARG A 44 -0.64 13.73 -9.09
N HIS A 45 -0.70 14.65 -8.13
CA HIS A 45 -0.03 15.94 -8.23
C HIS A 45 1.51 15.81 -8.25
N GLN A 46 2.06 14.71 -7.70
CA GLN A 46 3.50 14.42 -7.73
C GLN A 46 3.96 13.74 -9.03
N MET A 47 3.05 13.24 -9.88
CA MET A 47 3.41 12.59 -11.13
C MET A 47 4.23 13.54 -12.02
N GLY A 48 5.40 13.06 -12.47
CA GLY A 48 6.31 13.83 -13.32
C GLY A 48 7.22 14.82 -12.59
N LYS A 49 7.08 14.98 -11.26
CA LYS A 49 7.94 15.88 -10.45
C LYS A 49 9.07 15.17 -9.73
N GLY A 50 8.96 13.86 -9.56
CA GLY A 50 9.95 13.05 -8.87
C GLY A 50 9.43 11.63 -8.62
N ILE A 51 10.20 10.87 -7.84
CA ILE A 51 9.88 9.49 -7.46
C ILE A 51 9.82 9.43 -5.94
N LEU A 52 8.73 8.86 -5.41
CA LEU A 52 8.64 8.51 -4.00
C LEU A 52 9.35 7.17 -3.77
N PHE A 53 10.38 7.17 -2.93
CA PHE A 53 11.09 5.95 -2.57
C PHE A 53 10.27 5.12 -1.57
N GLY A 54 10.20 3.80 -1.82
CA GLY A 54 9.49 2.85 -0.99
C GLY A 54 10.35 1.66 -0.57
N HIS A 55 10.08 1.12 0.61
CA HIS A 55 10.76 -0.07 1.12
C HIS A 55 9.77 -1.00 1.85
N GLN A 56 9.82 -2.29 1.50
CA GLN A 56 8.99 -3.33 2.11
C GLN A 56 9.51 -3.66 3.51
N ASN A 57 8.61 -3.76 4.49
CA ASN A 57 8.89 -4.18 5.86
C ASN A 57 9.94 -3.32 6.59
N THR A 58 10.09 -2.06 6.19
CA THR A 58 11.22 -1.20 6.58
C THR A 58 11.39 -0.98 8.09
N THR A 59 10.32 -1.08 8.90
CA THR A 59 10.41 -1.01 10.37
C THR A 59 10.03 -2.32 11.05
N LEU A 60 9.74 -3.38 10.28
CA LEU A 60 9.43 -4.69 10.82
C LEU A 60 10.71 -5.48 11.11
N TYR A 61 11.67 -5.47 10.20
CA TYR A 61 12.99 -6.07 10.36
C TYR A 61 14.00 -5.44 9.40
N GLY A 62 15.27 -5.76 9.61
CA GLY A 62 16.37 -5.42 8.71
C GLY A 62 17.53 -6.38 8.93
N VAL A 63 18.69 -6.07 8.36
CA VAL A 63 19.86 -6.94 8.45
C VAL A 63 20.33 -7.03 9.91
N GLY A 64 20.22 -8.22 10.50
CA GLY A 64 20.66 -8.48 11.87
C GLY A 64 19.69 -8.05 12.98
N TRP A 65 18.48 -7.58 12.64
CA TRP A 65 17.50 -7.17 13.67
C TRP A 65 16.05 -7.44 13.28
N HIS A 66 15.19 -7.54 14.28
CA HIS A 66 13.75 -7.70 14.10
C HIS A 66 13.01 -6.93 15.19
N SER A 67 12.03 -6.09 14.80
CA SER A 67 11.21 -5.26 15.69
C SER A 67 10.67 -6.02 16.90
N HIS A 68 9.93 -7.10 16.69
CA HIS A 68 9.38 -7.95 17.75
C HIS A 68 10.41 -8.49 18.74
N LYS A 69 11.59 -8.92 18.28
CA LYS A 69 12.61 -9.53 19.14
C LYS A 69 13.29 -8.50 20.03
N GLN A 70 13.43 -7.28 19.53
CA GLN A 70 14.17 -6.20 20.18
C GLN A 70 13.26 -5.14 20.80
N GLY A 71 11.94 -5.24 20.62
CA GLY A 71 10.97 -4.26 21.11
C GLY A 71 11.04 -2.90 20.40
N THR A 72 11.71 -2.80 19.26
CA THR A 72 11.84 -1.53 18.50
C THR A 72 10.74 -1.40 17.46
N LYS A 73 10.20 -0.19 17.30
CA LYS A 73 9.15 0.17 16.32
C LYS A 73 9.56 1.29 15.37
N THR A 74 10.83 1.73 15.48
CA THR A 74 11.39 2.87 14.75
C THR A 74 12.67 2.50 14.00
N LYS A 75 13.34 1.40 14.33
CA LYS A 75 14.55 0.99 13.61
C LYS A 75 14.23 0.74 12.13
N SER A 76 15.15 1.12 11.24
CA SER A 76 15.01 0.96 9.78
C SER A 76 16.39 1.04 9.13
N ASP A 77 16.73 0.05 8.30
CA ASP A 77 18.01 0.06 7.56
C ASP A 77 18.12 1.28 6.63
N CYS A 78 17.00 1.72 6.03
CA CYS A 78 16.96 2.93 5.21
C CYS A 78 17.28 4.19 6.03
N PHE A 79 16.75 4.27 7.26
CA PHE A 79 17.00 5.40 8.14
C PHE A 79 18.45 5.39 8.63
N GLU A 80 19.00 4.23 8.97
CA GLU A 80 20.38 4.10 9.40
C GLU A 80 21.38 4.46 8.28
N ALA A 81 21.04 4.11 7.03
CA ALA A 81 21.90 4.41 5.89
C ALA A 81 21.80 5.87 5.40
N THR A 82 20.61 6.48 5.47
CA THR A 82 20.35 7.78 4.80
C THR A 82 19.99 8.92 5.75
N GLY A 83 19.72 8.63 7.03
CA GLY A 83 19.13 9.58 7.98
C GLY A 83 17.64 9.86 7.73
N GLN A 84 17.01 9.18 6.77
CA GLN A 84 15.60 9.39 6.41
C GLN A 84 14.85 8.05 6.25
N TYR A 85 13.58 8.05 6.61
CA TYR A 85 12.70 6.91 6.32
C TYR A 85 12.26 6.93 4.85
N PRO A 86 11.90 5.77 4.27
CA PRO A 86 11.18 5.77 3.00
C PRO A 86 9.85 6.52 3.14
N VAL A 87 9.38 7.09 2.03
CA VAL A 87 8.05 7.72 1.99
C VAL A 87 6.96 6.65 1.89
N VAL A 88 7.22 5.57 1.14
CA VAL A 88 6.27 4.47 0.96
C VAL A 88 6.69 3.27 1.81
N TYR A 89 5.81 2.86 2.73
CA TYR A 89 5.97 1.72 3.62
C TYR A 89 5.18 0.55 3.07
N GLY A 90 5.89 -0.47 2.61
CA GLY A 90 5.28 -1.69 2.10
C GLY A 90 5.12 -2.76 3.18
N TRP A 91 4.00 -3.46 3.19
CA TRP A 91 3.68 -4.51 4.15
C TRP A 91 3.13 -5.74 3.44
N ASP A 92 3.29 -6.92 4.04
CA ASP A 92 2.66 -8.14 3.52
C ASP A 92 1.73 -8.81 4.53
N ILE A 93 0.50 -9.07 4.11
CA ILE A 93 -0.53 -9.73 4.91
C ILE A 93 -0.12 -11.16 5.30
N ASN A 94 0.67 -11.86 4.48
CA ASN A 94 1.20 -13.19 4.79
C ASN A 94 2.07 -13.21 6.07
N SER A 95 2.56 -12.04 6.52
CA SER A 95 3.29 -11.90 7.80
C SER A 95 2.36 -11.95 9.02
N LEU A 96 1.07 -11.72 8.84
CA LEU A 96 0.07 -11.61 9.90
C LEU A 96 -0.52 -12.97 10.23
N TRP A 97 -1.01 -13.67 9.22
CA TRP A 97 -1.53 -15.02 9.32
C TRP A 97 -1.25 -15.81 8.03
N ASN A 98 -1.00 -17.10 8.20
CA ASN A 98 -0.93 -18.10 7.14
C ASN A 98 -1.01 -19.50 7.78
N PRO A 99 -1.12 -20.59 6.99
CA PRO A 99 -1.25 -21.95 7.52
C PRO A 99 -0.12 -22.40 8.46
N VAL A 100 1.08 -21.83 8.34
CA VAL A 100 2.25 -22.21 9.15
C VAL A 100 2.51 -21.29 10.33
N ILE A 101 1.82 -20.14 10.43
CA ILE A 101 1.89 -19.26 11.60
C ILE A 101 1.06 -19.90 12.74
N PRO A 102 1.67 -20.19 13.91
CA PRO A 102 0.93 -20.68 15.07
C PRO A 102 -0.19 -19.74 15.48
N LYS A 103 -1.39 -20.29 15.73
CA LYS A 103 -2.58 -19.50 16.10
C LYS A 103 -2.35 -18.56 17.29
N ASN A 104 -1.56 -18.98 18.26
CA ASN A 104 -1.21 -18.16 19.43
C ASN A 104 -0.29 -16.95 19.11
N LYS A 105 0.32 -16.88 17.92
CA LYS A 105 1.14 -15.74 17.47
C LYS A 105 0.36 -14.74 16.63
N VAL A 106 -0.75 -15.15 16.01
CA VAL A 106 -1.53 -14.30 15.07
C VAL A 106 -1.96 -12.99 15.72
N LYS A 107 -2.55 -13.02 16.92
CA LYS A 107 -2.98 -11.79 17.62
C LYS A 107 -1.82 -10.81 17.81
N ARG A 108 -0.67 -11.32 18.27
CA ARG A 108 0.51 -10.48 18.49
C ARG A 108 1.04 -9.89 17.18
N ASN A 109 1.03 -10.65 16.08
CA ASN A 109 1.47 -10.15 14.78
C ASN A 109 0.53 -9.04 14.27
N LEU A 110 -0.78 -9.22 14.42
CA LEU A 110 -1.80 -8.23 14.06
C LEU A 110 -1.63 -6.93 14.86
N ASP A 111 -1.54 -7.04 16.19
CA ASP A 111 -1.38 -5.88 17.08
C ASP A 111 -0.11 -5.10 16.75
N TRP A 112 1.00 -5.80 16.49
CA TRP A 112 2.29 -5.17 16.22
C TRP A 112 2.36 -4.52 14.84
N MET A 113 1.88 -5.22 13.80
CA MET A 113 1.81 -4.62 12.47
C MET A 113 0.93 -3.37 12.48
N ARG A 114 -0.21 -3.42 13.17
CA ARG A 114 -1.06 -2.25 13.35
C ARG A 114 -0.28 -1.07 13.91
N GLU A 115 0.50 -1.26 14.97
CA GLU A 115 1.32 -0.19 15.54
C GLU A 115 2.37 0.34 14.56
N LEU A 116 3.03 -0.54 13.79
CA LEU A 116 4.01 -0.11 12.79
C LEU A 116 3.38 0.71 11.65
N VAL A 117 2.20 0.28 11.18
CA VAL A 117 1.42 0.98 10.16
C VAL A 117 0.95 2.36 10.66
N LEU A 118 0.44 2.42 11.89
CA LEU A 118 0.04 3.68 12.53
C LEU A 118 1.24 4.62 12.69
N ASN A 119 2.37 4.12 13.17
CA ASN A 119 3.59 4.92 13.30
C ASN A 119 4.09 5.43 11.93
N ALA A 120 3.95 4.64 10.87
CA ALA A 120 4.28 5.08 9.51
C ALA A 120 3.35 6.20 9.03
N TYR A 121 2.05 6.07 9.28
CA TYR A 121 1.07 7.11 8.96
C TYR A 121 1.31 8.40 9.77
N GLU A 122 1.60 8.31 11.08
CA GLU A 122 1.92 9.45 11.95
C GLU A 122 3.17 10.21 11.50
N ARG A 123 4.12 9.54 10.84
CA ARG A 123 5.29 10.18 10.21
C ARG A 123 5.00 10.83 8.85
N GLY A 124 3.76 10.77 8.36
CA GLY A 124 3.38 11.22 7.02
C GLY A 124 3.72 10.24 5.90
N GLY A 125 4.02 8.98 6.25
CA GLY A 125 4.30 7.91 5.29
C GLY A 125 3.06 7.37 4.60
N VAL A 126 3.25 6.87 3.37
CA VAL A 126 2.21 6.18 2.59
C VAL A 126 2.32 4.68 2.85
N ASN A 127 1.27 4.07 3.39
CA ASN A 127 1.22 2.62 3.58
C ASN A 127 0.69 1.92 2.32
N THR A 128 1.37 0.87 1.88
CA THR A 128 0.91 -0.04 0.81
C THR A 128 0.97 -1.49 1.28
N PHE A 129 0.05 -2.32 0.81
CA PHE A 129 -0.11 -3.70 1.26
C PHE A 129 -0.12 -4.65 0.07
N SER A 130 0.69 -5.69 0.16
CA SER A 130 0.65 -6.87 -0.69
C SER A 130 0.10 -8.06 0.09
N TRP A 131 -0.34 -9.10 -0.62
CA TRP A 131 -0.76 -10.34 0.01
C TRP A 131 -0.28 -11.55 -0.78
N HIS A 132 0.76 -12.18 -0.24
CA HIS A 132 1.23 -13.48 -0.73
C HIS A 132 0.35 -14.60 -0.17
N LEU A 133 -0.88 -14.71 -0.68
CA LEU A 133 -1.86 -15.71 -0.26
C LEU A 133 -1.38 -17.13 -0.57
N TRP A 134 -1.43 -18.02 0.43
CA TRP A 134 -1.09 -19.42 0.26
C TRP A 134 -2.09 -20.14 -0.65
N ASN A 135 -1.61 -21.09 -1.43
CA ASN A 135 -2.43 -21.85 -2.35
C ASN A 135 -3.32 -22.85 -1.57
N PRO A 136 -4.65 -22.70 -1.58
CA PRO A 136 -5.55 -23.50 -0.73
C PRO A 136 -5.98 -24.82 -1.37
N ILE A 137 -5.55 -25.10 -2.60
CA ILE A 137 -5.89 -26.30 -3.38
C ILE A 137 -4.77 -27.33 -3.35
N SER A 138 -3.54 -26.89 -3.12
CA SER A 138 -2.36 -27.73 -3.07
C SER A 138 -2.54 -28.96 -2.17
N PRO A 139 -2.30 -30.18 -2.67
CA PRO A 139 -2.43 -31.41 -1.89
C PRO A 139 -1.56 -31.43 -0.64
N GLU A 140 -0.39 -30.76 -0.69
CA GLU A 140 0.61 -30.74 0.38
C GLU A 140 0.59 -29.45 1.22
N GLY A 141 -0.30 -28.50 0.91
CA GLY A 141 -0.34 -27.18 1.54
C GLY A 141 0.76 -26.25 1.01
N GLY A 142 0.54 -25.73 -0.20
CA GLY A 142 1.48 -24.89 -0.93
C GLY A 142 1.48 -23.44 -0.46
N ASN A 143 2.67 -22.83 -0.44
CA ASN A 143 2.77 -21.38 -0.27
C ASN A 143 2.36 -20.66 -1.57
N PHE A 144 2.53 -19.34 -1.60
CA PHE A 144 2.17 -18.50 -2.74
C PHE A 144 2.98 -18.76 -4.03
N TYR A 145 4.08 -19.53 -3.97
CA TYR A 145 4.83 -19.98 -5.16
C TYR A 145 4.26 -21.28 -5.77
N ASP A 146 3.35 -21.96 -5.08
CA ASP A 146 2.72 -23.16 -5.64
C ASP A 146 1.76 -22.77 -6.76
N THR A 147 2.05 -23.27 -7.96
CA THR A 147 1.33 -22.96 -9.20
C THR A 147 0.17 -23.92 -9.51
N THR A 148 -0.18 -24.82 -8.58
CA THR A 148 -1.37 -25.67 -8.69
C THR A 148 -2.60 -24.79 -9.01
N PRO A 149 -3.33 -25.02 -10.12
CA PRO A 149 -4.39 -24.12 -10.56
C PRO A 149 -5.48 -23.92 -9.49
N ALA A 150 -5.52 -22.74 -8.88
CA ALA A 150 -6.42 -22.47 -7.75
C ALA A 150 -7.45 -21.37 -8.02
N VAL A 151 -7.17 -20.42 -8.91
CA VAL A 151 -7.99 -19.20 -9.09
C VAL A 151 -9.45 -19.53 -9.39
N HIS A 152 -9.71 -20.47 -10.29
CA HIS A 152 -11.08 -20.88 -10.66
C HIS A 152 -11.88 -21.45 -9.48
N GLU A 153 -11.21 -22.05 -8.48
CA GLU A 153 -11.86 -22.56 -7.27
C GLU A 153 -12.17 -21.44 -6.25
N LEU A 154 -11.52 -20.27 -6.35
CA LEU A 154 -11.77 -19.11 -5.48
C LEU A 154 -12.90 -18.21 -6.00
N LEU A 155 -13.11 -18.18 -7.31
CA LEU A 155 -14.17 -17.40 -7.96
C LEU A 155 -15.57 -17.94 -7.62
N SER A 156 -16.60 -17.14 -7.88
CA SER A 156 -18.00 -17.51 -7.64
C SER A 156 -18.34 -18.86 -8.30
N GLY A 157 -18.89 -19.79 -7.52
CA GLY A 157 -19.19 -21.15 -7.97
C GLY A 157 -18.06 -22.17 -7.76
N GLY A 158 -16.85 -21.73 -7.44
CA GLY A 158 -15.72 -22.59 -7.07
C GLY A 158 -15.83 -23.16 -5.65
N LYS A 159 -15.21 -24.32 -5.41
CA LYS A 159 -15.32 -25.05 -4.13
C LYS A 159 -14.65 -24.34 -2.96
N LYS A 160 -13.68 -23.45 -3.22
CA LYS A 160 -12.98 -22.64 -2.21
C LYS A 160 -13.52 -21.20 -2.13
N HIS A 161 -14.60 -20.87 -2.82
CA HIS A 161 -15.17 -19.52 -2.78
C HIS A 161 -15.51 -19.05 -1.36
N THR A 162 -16.19 -19.89 -0.58
CA THR A 162 -16.53 -19.59 0.83
C THR A 162 -15.28 -19.41 1.69
N TRP A 163 -14.25 -20.22 1.48
CA TRP A 163 -12.98 -20.08 2.17
C TRP A 163 -12.29 -18.76 1.80
N PHE A 164 -12.27 -18.39 0.52
CA PHE A 164 -11.65 -17.15 0.07
C PHE A 164 -12.35 -15.91 0.64
N LYS A 165 -13.69 -15.92 0.68
CA LYS A 165 -14.47 -14.87 1.37
C LYS A 165 -14.10 -14.75 2.85
N ALA A 166 -13.95 -15.88 3.55
CA ALA A 166 -13.53 -15.85 4.96
C ALA A 166 -12.11 -15.30 5.16
N GLU A 167 -11.19 -15.52 4.21
CA GLU A 167 -9.87 -14.87 4.24
C GLU A 167 -9.97 -13.36 3.96
N LEU A 168 -10.84 -12.94 3.05
CA LEU A 168 -11.13 -11.51 2.81
C LEU A 168 -11.78 -10.85 4.03
N ASP A 169 -12.63 -11.55 4.78
CA ASP A 169 -13.24 -11.03 6.02
C ASP A 169 -12.17 -10.76 7.09
N LYS A 170 -11.16 -11.63 7.22
CA LYS A 170 -10.01 -11.39 8.11
C LYS A 170 -9.21 -10.16 7.69
N LEU A 171 -9.02 -9.98 6.39
CA LEU A 171 -8.34 -8.82 5.83
C LEU A 171 -9.12 -7.53 6.12
N ALA A 172 -10.44 -7.56 5.92
CA ALA A 172 -11.32 -6.44 6.24
C ALA A 172 -11.30 -6.09 7.74
N ASP A 173 -11.35 -7.09 8.63
CA ASP A 173 -11.24 -6.90 10.08
C ASP A 173 -9.89 -6.28 10.48
N PHE A 174 -8.78 -6.72 9.87
CA PHE A 174 -7.48 -6.09 10.09
C PHE A 174 -7.48 -4.61 9.70
N PHE A 175 -7.92 -4.26 8.49
CA PHE A 175 -7.95 -2.85 8.05
C PHE A 175 -8.92 -2.00 8.86
N TYR A 176 -10.05 -2.57 9.30
CA TYR A 176 -10.99 -1.90 10.19
C TYR A 176 -10.33 -1.55 11.54
N ARG A 177 -9.46 -2.42 12.07
CA ARG A 177 -8.70 -2.20 13.32
C ARG A 177 -7.51 -1.28 13.15
N VAL A 178 -6.96 -1.18 11.94
CA VAL A 178 -5.88 -0.25 11.57
C VAL A 178 -6.39 1.18 11.40
N LYS A 179 -7.71 1.39 11.40
CA LYS A 179 -8.30 2.72 11.49
C LYS A 179 -7.71 3.44 12.70
N ALA A 180 -6.88 4.43 12.42
CA ALA A 180 -6.40 5.34 13.44
C ALA A 180 -7.63 5.91 14.15
N ILE A 181 -7.52 6.11 15.47
CA ILE A 181 -8.45 6.97 16.19
C ILE A 181 -8.19 8.39 15.66
N MET A 182 -8.61 8.67 14.43
CA MET A 182 -8.60 10.01 13.80
C MET A 182 -9.84 10.81 14.22
N ALA A 183 -10.56 10.33 15.23
CA ALA A 183 -11.58 11.09 15.95
C ALA A 183 -10.92 11.73 17.17
N ARG A 184 -10.13 12.78 16.94
CA ARG A 184 -9.88 13.83 17.91
C ARG A 184 -9.97 15.17 17.21
#